data_AF-A0A7V4Q421-F1
#
_entry.id   AF-A0A7V4Q421-F1
#
_cell.length_a   1.000
_cell.length_b   1.000
_cell.length_c   1.000
_cell.angle_alpha   90.00
_cell.angle_beta   90.00
_cell.angle_gamma   90.00
#
_symmetry.space_group_name_H-M   'P 1'
#
loop_
_entity.id
_entity.type
_entity.pdbx_description
1 polymer ?
#
loop_
_entity_poly.entity_id
_entity_poly.type
_entity_poly.pdbx_seq_one_letter_code
_entity_poly.pdbx_strand_id
1 'polypeptide(L)'
;MTTQTAKIIWTKIDEAPALATYSLLPIVNAFTKAAGVVVETRDISLAGRIIANFPESLTESQKLPDELAYLGDLTQKPEANIIKLPNVSASIPQLKAAIQELQSQGYNLPEYPEEPKTDAEKALHARYAKVLGSAVNPVLREGNSDRRVAKAVKEYAKKHPVKLGAWSPESKTHVSHMTGGDFYHSEKSTTVAKATDVKFEFVD
;
A
#
# COMPACT_ATOMS: atom_id res chain seq x y z
N MET A 1 19.02 19.08 25.59
CA MET A 1 19.22 18.17 24.44
C MET A 1 18.09 17.16 24.51
N THR A 2 17.21 17.11 23.51
CA THR A 2 16.04 16.23 23.50
C THR A 2 16.50 14.78 23.39
N THR A 3 16.29 14.01 24.46
CA THR A 3 16.55 12.58 24.62
C THR A 3 15.52 11.75 23.85
N GLN A 4 15.25 12.09 22.59
CA GLN A 4 14.29 11.32 21.79
C GLN A 4 15.04 10.20 21.09
N THR A 5 14.82 8.97 21.57
CA THR A 5 15.34 7.76 20.96
C THR A 5 14.90 7.70 19.50
N ALA A 6 15.86 7.64 18.57
CA ALA A 6 15.57 7.53 17.15
C ALA A 6 14.77 6.24 16.88
N LYS A 7 13.63 6.38 16.19
CA LYS A 7 12.70 5.28 15.91
C LYS A 7 12.61 5.02 14.42
N ILE A 8 12.66 3.76 14.03
CA ILE A 8 12.35 3.28 12.68
C ILE A 8 11.03 2.51 12.76
N ILE A 9 10.12 2.79 11.84
CA ILE A 9 8.94 1.96 11.63
C ILE A 9 9.25 0.92 10.54
N TRP A 10 9.03 -0.35 10.86
CA TRP A 10 9.06 -1.45 9.91
C TRP A 10 7.63 -1.90 9.59
N THR A 11 7.22 -1.82 8.32
CA THR A 11 5.85 -2.23 7.98
C THR A 11 5.70 -3.76 8.05
N LYS A 12 4.76 -4.24 8.85
CA LYS A 12 4.25 -5.62 8.79
C LYS A 12 3.20 -5.67 7.67
N ILE A 13 3.41 -6.58 6.73
CA ILE A 13 2.71 -6.63 5.44
C ILE A 13 2.28 -8.08 5.13
N ASP A 14 2.08 -8.41 3.85
CA ASP A 14 1.47 -9.65 3.37
C ASP A 14 2.50 -10.64 2.76
N GLU A 15 2.08 -11.90 2.63
CA GLU A 15 2.71 -12.92 1.76
C GLU A 15 4.23 -13.11 1.98
N ALA A 16 5.02 -13.19 0.91
CA ALA A 16 6.45 -13.52 0.99
C ALA A 16 7.28 -12.51 1.79
N PRO A 17 7.16 -11.17 1.62
CA PRO A 17 7.93 -10.25 2.44
C PRO A 17 7.47 -10.21 3.91
N ALA A 18 6.26 -10.68 4.24
CA ALA A 18 5.85 -10.88 5.64
C ALA A 18 6.67 -12.02 6.26
N LEU A 19 6.75 -13.16 5.58
CA LEU A 19 7.57 -14.30 6.01
C LEU A 19 9.05 -13.90 6.16
N ALA A 20 9.59 -13.14 5.20
CA ALA A 20 10.96 -12.65 5.27
C ALA A 20 11.17 -11.72 6.49
N THR A 21 10.17 -10.92 6.86
CA THR A 21 10.22 -10.05 8.04
C THR A 21 10.38 -10.84 9.32
N TYR A 22 9.70 -11.99 9.49
CA TYR A 22 9.85 -12.84 10.68
C TYR A 22 11.30 -13.33 10.89
N SER A 23 12.06 -13.50 9.81
CA SER A 23 13.47 -13.90 9.87
C SER A 23 14.41 -12.71 10.06
N LEU A 24 14.23 -11.65 9.25
CA LEU A 24 15.18 -10.55 9.16
C LEU A 24 15.03 -9.52 10.29
N LEU A 25 13.80 -9.22 10.73
CA LEU A 25 13.55 -8.15 11.69
C LEU A 25 14.20 -8.39 13.06
N PRO A 26 14.22 -9.60 13.64
CA PRO A 26 14.97 -9.86 14.87
C PRO A 26 16.47 -9.53 14.75
N ILE A 27 17.07 -9.81 13.59
CA ILE A 27 18.47 -9.49 13.30
C ILE A 27 18.64 -7.97 13.23
N VAL A 28 17.79 -7.27 12.48
CA VAL A 28 17.82 -5.80 12.40
C VAL A 28 17.71 -5.15 13.79
N ASN A 29 16.81 -5.64 14.63
CA ASN A 29 16.64 -5.19 16.02
C ASN A 29 17.91 -5.38 16.85
N ALA A 30 18.56 -6.54 16.75
CA ALA A 30 19.79 -6.82 17.51
C ALA A 30 20.92 -5.83 17.14
N PHE A 31 21.09 -5.51 15.86
CA PHE A 31 22.12 -4.59 15.39
C PHE A 31 21.80 -3.12 15.71
N THR A 32 20.55 -2.70 15.52
CA THR A 32 20.12 -1.31 15.75
C THR A 32 20.13 -0.91 17.23
N LYS A 33 19.93 -1.88 18.13
CA LYS A 33 20.03 -1.68 19.59
C LYS A 33 21.39 -1.12 20.01
N ALA A 34 22.49 -1.53 19.37
CA ALA A 34 23.83 -1.03 19.67
C ALA A 34 23.99 0.47 19.37
N ALA A 35 23.16 1.01 18.46
CA ALA A 35 23.12 2.43 18.10
C ALA A 35 22.03 3.21 18.86
N GLY A 36 21.31 2.59 19.80
CA GLY A 36 20.20 3.23 20.49
C GLY A 36 19.00 3.54 19.59
N VAL A 37 18.84 2.81 18.48
CA VAL A 37 17.71 2.95 17.55
C VAL A 37 16.67 1.87 17.86
N VAL A 38 15.41 2.28 17.99
CA VAL A 38 14.28 1.37 18.21
C VAL A 38 13.60 1.08 16.88
N VAL A 39 13.32 -0.19 16.58
CA VAL A 39 12.53 -0.58 15.41
C VAL A 39 11.18 -1.13 15.87
N GLU A 40 10.09 -0.45 15.51
CA GLU A 40 8.72 -0.85 15.82
C GLU A 40 7.99 -1.31 14.58
N THR A 41 7.13 -2.32 14.72
CA THR A 41 6.27 -2.77 13.62
C THR A 41 4.95 -2.04 13.59
N ARG A 42 4.46 -1.74 12.39
CA ARG A 42 3.10 -1.21 12.15
C ARG A 42 2.41 -2.09 11.12
N ASP A 43 1.24 -2.64 11.46
CA ASP A 43 0.55 -3.64 10.65
C ASP A 43 -0.35 -2.99 9.59
N ILE A 44 0.11 -3.04 8.35
CA ILE A 44 -0.63 -2.55 7.17
C ILE A 44 -0.97 -3.69 6.21
N SER A 45 -0.96 -4.94 6.69
CA SER A 45 -1.45 -6.10 5.94
C SER A 45 -2.91 -5.91 5.52
N LEU A 46 -3.35 -6.64 4.50
CA LEU A 46 -4.75 -6.65 4.08
C LEU A 46 -5.66 -7.03 5.25
N ALA A 47 -5.32 -8.10 5.98
CA ALA A 47 -6.08 -8.54 7.14
C ALA A 47 -6.14 -7.45 8.24
N GLY A 48 -5.00 -6.87 8.61
CA GLY A 48 -4.93 -5.80 9.61
C GLY A 48 -5.78 -4.58 9.23
N ARG A 49 -5.71 -4.15 7.96
CA ARG A 49 -6.51 -3.03 7.44
C ARG A 49 -8.01 -3.33 7.42
N ILE A 50 -8.42 -4.56 7.08
CA ILE A 50 -9.82 -4.98 7.17
C ILE A 50 -10.27 -4.89 8.63
N ILE A 51 -9.56 -5.55 9.56
CA ILE A 51 -9.91 -5.57 10.99
C ILE A 51 -10.04 -4.16 11.56
N ALA A 52 -9.05 -3.29 11.31
CA ALA A 52 -9.05 -1.91 11.78
C ALA A 52 -10.23 -1.09 11.22
N ASN A 53 -10.74 -1.46 10.04
CA ASN A 53 -11.89 -0.82 9.45
C ASN A 53 -13.22 -1.34 9.98
N PHE A 54 -13.34 -2.37 10.82
CA PHE A 54 -14.63 -2.86 11.35
C PHE A 54 -14.64 -3.09 12.87
N PRO A 55 -14.17 -2.14 13.70
CA PRO A 55 -14.02 -2.36 15.14
C PRO A 55 -15.34 -2.68 15.85
N GLU A 56 -16.47 -2.14 15.39
CA GLU A 56 -17.80 -2.38 15.98
C GLU A 56 -18.32 -3.81 15.78
N SER A 57 -17.76 -4.54 14.82
CA SER A 57 -18.11 -5.93 14.54
C SER A 57 -17.27 -6.93 15.35
N LEU A 58 -16.36 -6.45 16.19
CA LEU A 58 -15.29 -7.24 16.80
C LEU A 58 -15.32 -7.16 18.33
N THR A 59 -14.82 -8.21 18.98
CA THR A 59 -14.57 -8.19 20.42
C THR A 59 -13.38 -7.28 20.75
N GLU A 60 -13.27 -6.82 22.00
CA GLU A 60 -12.14 -5.98 22.43
C GLU A 60 -10.77 -6.61 22.14
N SER A 61 -10.65 -7.94 22.24
CA SER A 61 -9.39 -8.65 21.96
C SER A 61 -9.09 -8.83 20.47
N GLN A 62 -10.09 -8.68 19.60
CA GLN A 62 -9.94 -8.80 18.14
C GLN A 62 -9.65 -7.46 17.47
N LYS A 63 -9.96 -6.33 18.14
CA LYS A 63 -9.74 -4.99 17.59
C LYS A 63 -8.25 -4.73 17.38
N LEU A 64 -7.94 -4.17 16.22
CA LEU A 64 -6.62 -3.65 15.91
C LEU A 64 -6.72 -2.14 15.67
N PRO A 65 -5.68 -1.37 16.06
CA PRO A 65 -5.61 0.05 15.71
C PRO A 65 -5.49 0.24 14.19
N ASP A 66 -5.98 1.37 13.69
CA ASP A 66 -5.74 1.77 12.29
C ASP A 66 -4.31 2.28 12.12
N GLU A 67 -3.39 1.34 11.92
CA GLU A 67 -1.98 1.65 11.73
C GLU A 67 -1.70 2.39 10.41
N LEU A 68 -2.58 2.27 9.39
CA LEU A 68 -2.40 3.03 8.15
C LEU A 68 -2.71 4.51 8.38
N ALA A 69 -3.78 4.83 9.11
CA ALA A 69 -4.08 6.19 9.54
C ALA A 69 -2.95 6.77 10.41
N TYR A 70 -2.47 6.02 11.40
CA TYR A 70 -1.32 6.42 12.22
C TYR A 70 -0.08 6.75 11.36
N LEU A 71 0.20 5.93 10.34
CA LEU A 71 1.34 6.18 9.46
C LEU A 71 1.15 7.39 8.55
N GLY A 72 -0.07 7.66 8.10
CA GLY A 72 -0.41 8.89 7.38
C GLY A 72 -0.21 10.14 8.23
N ASP A 73 -0.55 10.09 9.53
CA ASP A 73 -0.25 11.19 10.45
C ASP A 73 1.25 11.31 10.71
N LEU A 74 1.97 10.18 10.76
CA LEU A 74 3.42 10.18 10.97
C LEU A 74 4.16 10.81 9.80
N THR A 75 3.75 10.58 8.54
CA THR A 75 4.43 11.15 7.36
C THR A 75 4.39 12.67 7.32
N GLN A 76 3.47 13.31 8.04
CA GLN A 76 3.40 14.77 8.20
C GLN A 76 4.40 15.32 9.24
N LYS A 77 5.15 14.44 9.92
CA LYS A 77 6.06 14.80 11.00
C LYS A 77 7.52 14.63 10.60
N PRO A 78 8.43 15.53 11.02
CA PRO A 78 9.84 15.46 10.66
C PRO A 78 10.55 14.21 11.21
N GLU A 79 10.03 13.61 12.29
CA GLU A 79 10.55 12.36 12.85
C GLU A 79 10.17 11.09 12.06
N ALA A 80 9.40 11.20 10.96
CA ALA A 80 9.01 10.06 10.14
C ALA A 80 10.22 9.31 9.58
N ASN A 81 10.37 8.05 9.98
CA ASN A 81 11.37 7.14 9.44
C ASN A 81 10.73 5.77 9.22
N ILE A 82 10.31 5.49 7.99
CA ILE A 82 9.47 4.34 7.65
C ILE A 82 10.19 3.48 6.60
N ILE A 83 10.45 2.22 6.95
CA ILE A 83 10.84 1.17 6.02
C ILE A 83 9.58 0.47 5.52
N LYS A 84 9.18 0.82 4.29
CA LYS A 84 7.99 0.27 3.62
C LYS A 84 8.36 -0.94 2.75
N LEU A 85 7.87 -2.12 3.14
CA LEU A 85 7.98 -3.36 2.37
C LEU A 85 6.82 -3.50 1.36
N PRO A 86 6.94 -4.30 0.28
CA PRO A 86 5.82 -4.58 -0.62
C PRO A 86 4.59 -5.13 0.12
N ASN A 87 3.39 -4.69 -0.26
CA ASN A 87 2.12 -5.14 0.33
C ASN A 87 1.10 -5.42 -0.78
N VAL A 88 0.02 -6.12 -0.43
CA VAL A 88 -1.08 -6.41 -1.34
C VAL A 88 -1.91 -5.14 -1.62
N SER A 89 -2.00 -4.78 -2.90
CA SER A 89 -3.07 -3.92 -3.42
C SER A 89 -4.23 -4.82 -3.83
N ALA A 90 -5.20 -5.00 -2.93
CA ALA A 90 -6.16 -6.10 -3.02
C ALA A 90 -7.09 -5.97 -4.23
N SER A 91 -7.17 -7.02 -5.03
CA SER A 91 -8.29 -7.26 -5.94
C SER A 91 -9.54 -7.70 -5.17
N ILE A 92 -10.71 -7.67 -5.82
CA ILE A 92 -11.97 -8.17 -5.22
C ILE A 92 -11.84 -9.63 -4.76
N PRO A 93 -11.29 -10.58 -5.56
CA PRO A 93 -11.11 -11.95 -5.11
C PRO A 93 -10.22 -12.09 -3.87
N GLN A 94 -9.12 -11.32 -3.80
CA GLN A 94 -8.23 -11.32 -2.64
C GLN A 94 -8.91 -10.75 -1.39
N LEU A 95 -9.70 -9.68 -1.54
CA LEU A 95 -10.48 -9.12 -0.45
C LEU A 95 -11.47 -10.15 0.11
N LYS A 96 -12.25 -10.80 -0.75
CA LYS A 96 -13.21 -11.85 -0.36
C LYS A 96 -12.53 -13.02 0.33
N ALA A 97 -11.40 -13.49 -0.20
CA ALA A 97 -10.63 -14.56 0.41
C ALA A 97 -10.13 -14.19 1.82
N ALA A 98 -9.63 -12.97 2.00
CA ALA A 98 -9.19 -12.48 3.31
C ALA A 98 -10.34 -12.34 4.31
N ILE A 99 -11.51 -11.85 3.87
CA ILE A 99 -12.72 -11.79 4.71
C ILE A 99 -13.12 -13.20 5.16
N GLN A 100 -13.21 -14.15 4.22
CA GLN A 100 -13.56 -15.53 4.51
C GLN A 100 -12.58 -16.20 5.47
N GLU A 101 -11.28 -15.98 5.28
CA GLU A 101 -10.24 -16.50 6.19
C GLU A 101 -10.41 -15.92 7.59
N LEU A 102 -10.61 -14.60 7.72
CA LEU A 102 -10.85 -13.95 9.01
C LEU A 102 -12.14 -14.45 9.68
N GLN A 103 -13.22 -14.62 8.94
CA GLN A 103 -14.46 -15.19 9.46
C GLN A 103 -14.25 -16.62 9.97
N SER A 104 -13.46 -17.43 9.28
CA SER A 104 -13.10 -18.78 9.74
C SER A 104 -12.31 -18.79 11.05
N GLN A 105 -11.64 -17.67 11.37
CA GLN A 105 -10.93 -17.43 12.62
C GLN A 105 -11.81 -16.76 13.70
N GLY A 106 -13.11 -16.57 13.43
CA GLY A 106 -14.08 -16.04 14.40
C GLY A 106 -14.25 -14.52 14.40
N TYR A 107 -13.74 -13.80 13.39
CA TYR A 107 -14.02 -12.38 13.21
C TYR A 107 -15.39 -12.21 12.55
N ASN A 108 -16.34 -11.54 13.21
CA ASN A 108 -17.70 -11.36 12.71
C ASN A 108 -17.80 -10.24 11.66
N LEU A 109 -17.01 -10.34 10.59
CA LEU A 109 -16.92 -9.34 9.53
C LEU A 109 -18.04 -9.51 8.50
N PRO A 110 -18.65 -8.42 8.01
CA PRO A 110 -19.67 -8.49 6.97
C PRO A 110 -19.07 -8.89 5.60
N GLU A 111 -19.85 -9.61 4.79
CA GLU A 111 -19.48 -9.94 3.41
C GLU A 111 -19.30 -8.70 2.53
N TYR A 112 -18.48 -8.79 1.49
CA TYR A 112 -18.33 -7.72 0.51
C TYR A 112 -19.52 -7.70 -0.49
N PRO A 113 -20.34 -6.62 -0.53
CA PRO A 113 -21.45 -6.53 -1.47
C PRO A 113 -20.97 -6.06 -2.85
N GLU A 114 -20.78 -6.98 -3.79
CA GLU A 114 -20.31 -6.62 -5.15
C GLU A 114 -21.27 -5.69 -5.90
N GLU A 115 -22.57 -5.88 -5.72
CA GLU A 115 -23.61 -5.06 -6.32
C GLU A 115 -24.51 -4.45 -5.23
N PRO A 116 -24.07 -3.38 -4.55
CA PRO A 116 -24.83 -2.81 -3.45
C PRO A 116 -26.16 -2.23 -3.95
N LYS A 117 -27.29 -2.71 -3.40
CA LYS A 117 -28.65 -2.26 -3.75
C LYS A 117 -29.25 -1.35 -2.68
N THR A 118 -28.89 -1.57 -1.42
CA THR A 118 -29.38 -0.79 -0.27
C THR A 118 -28.37 0.26 0.18
N ASP A 119 -28.81 1.28 0.92
CA ASP A 119 -27.90 2.30 1.44
C ASP A 119 -26.92 1.73 2.47
N ALA A 120 -27.32 0.70 3.21
CA ALA A 120 -26.43 -0.04 4.10
C ALA A 120 -25.32 -0.77 3.31
N GLU A 121 -25.67 -1.44 2.22
CA GLU A 121 -24.68 -2.09 1.34
C GLU A 121 -23.78 -1.09 0.63
N LYS A 122 -24.30 0.07 0.22
CA LYS A 122 -23.47 1.15 -0.37
C LYS A 122 -22.48 1.70 0.63
N ALA A 123 -22.90 1.93 1.88
CA ALA A 123 -22.02 2.36 2.96
C ALA A 123 -20.95 1.30 3.26
N LEU A 124 -21.32 0.03 3.26
CA LEU A 124 -20.40 -1.09 3.44
C LEU A 124 -19.39 -1.21 2.29
N HIS A 125 -19.86 -1.10 1.04
CA HIS A 125 -19.03 -1.09 -0.15
C HIS A 125 -18.01 0.07 -0.10
N ALA A 126 -18.46 1.28 0.24
CA ALA A 126 -17.59 2.45 0.39
C ALA A 126 -16.54 2.27 1.49
N ARG A 127 -16.87 1.54 2.57
CA ARG A 127 -15.93 1.22 3.64
C ARG A 127 -14.87 0.23 3.19
N TYR A 128 -15.26 -0.85 2.51
CA TYR A 128 -14.31 -1.79 1.91
C TYR A 128 -13.46 -1.17 0.80
N ALA A 129 -13.98 -0.16 0.08
CA ALA A 129 -13.21 0.58 -0.91
C ALA A 129 -11.96 1.25 -0.32
N LYS A 130 -11.95 1.56 0.99
CA LYS A 130 -10.77 2.10 1.69
C LYS A 130 -9.63 1.09 1.82
N VAL A 131 -9.90 -0.21 1.69
CA VAL A 131 -8.88 -1.28 1.78
C VAL A 131 -8.58 -1.94 0.44
N LEU A 132 -9.41 -1.68 -0.58
CA LEU A 132 -9.30 -2.22 -1.93
C LEU A 132 -8.25 -1.47 -2.76
N GLY A 133 -7.58 -2.19 -3.67
CA GLY A 133 -6.60 -1.60 -4.58
C GLY A 133 -5.42 -0.98 -3.84
N SER A 134 -4.86 0.09 -4.42
CA SER A 134 -3.67 0.76 -3.88
C SER A 134 -4.02 1.73 -2.74
N ALA A 135 -4.55 1.21 -1.62
CA ALA A 135 -4.94 2.00 -0.45
C ALA A 135 -3.75 2.57 0.33
N VAL A 136 -2.62 1.86 0.37
CA VAL A 136 -1.48 2.22 1.24
C VAL A 136 -0.60 3.32 0.64
N ASN A 137 -0.23 3.21 -0.64
CA ASN A 137 0.74 4.13 -1.25
C ASN A 137 0.28 5.60 -1.24
N PRO A 138 -0.99 5.94 -1.53
CA PRO A 138 -1.46 7.33 -1.48
C PRO A 138 -1.33 7.97 -0.10
N VAL A 139 -1.40 7.18 0.98
CA VAL A 139 -1.27 7.66 2.36
C VAL A 139 0.21 7.88 2.74
N LEU A 140 1.11 7.00 2.27
CA LEU A 140 2.51 7.03 2.70
C LEU A 140 3.42 7.91 1.82
N ARG A 141 3.00 8.25 0.60
CA ARG A 141 3.84 8.95 -0.40
C ARG A 141 3.64 10.48 -0.35
N GLU A 142 3.94 11.05 0.81
CA GLU A 142 3.91 12.50 1.06
C GLU A 142 5.21 13.18 0.57
N GLY A 143 5.61 12.84 -0.66
CA GLY A 143 6.85 13.30 -1.27
C GLY A 143 7.10 12.70 -2.65
N ASN A 144 8.18 13.17 -3.30
CA ASN A 144 8.58 12.70 -4.62
C ASN A 144 9.42 11.42 -4.54
N SER A 145 9.65 10.78 -5.69
CA SER A 145 10.38 9.50 -5.78
C SER A 145 11.84 9.69 -6.22
N ASP A 146 12.81 9.29 -5.39
CA ASP A 146 14.18 8.95 -5.82
C ASP A 146 14.30 7.43 -6.01
N ARG A 147 14.33 6.97 -7.26
CA ARG A 147 14.45 5.53 -7.59
C ARG A 147 15.65 5.30 -8.50
N ARG A 148 16.62 4.52 -8.00
CA ARG A 148 17.87 4.19 -8.70
C ARG A 148 18.39 2.82 -8.32
N VAL A 149 19.21 2.23 -9.19
CA VAL A 149 19.89 0.97 -8.91
C VAL A 149 21.13 1.24 -8.02
N ALA A 150 21.28 0.49 -6.93
CA ALA A 150 22.45 0.60 -6.07
C ALA A 150 23.73 0.17 -6.81
N LYS A 151 24.85 0.86 -6.57
CA LYS A 151 26.14 0.58 -7.24
C LYS A 151 26.57 -0.88 -7.08
N ALA A 152 26.46 -1.45 -5.88
CA ALA A 152 26.81 -2.85 -5.63
C ALA A 152 26.01 -3.83 -6.50
N VAL A 153 24.70 -3.58 -6.67
CA VAL A 153 23.83 -4.40 -7.54
C VAL A 153 24.25 -4.26 -9.01
N LYS A 154 24.57 -3.05 -9.46
CA LYS A 154 25.02 -2.82 -10.84
C LYS A 154 26.36 -3.51 -11.13
N GLU A 155 27.32 -3.44 -10.22
CA GLU A 155 28.62 -4.10 -10.37
C GLU A 155 28.49 -5.63 -10.32
N TYR A 156 27.60 -6.16 -9.46
CA TYR A 156 27.28 -7.58 -9.45
C TYR A 156 26.69 -8.04 -10.80
N ALA A 157 25.71 -7.31 -11.35
CA ALA A 157 25.10 -7.63 -12.64
C ALA A 157 26.10 -7.59 -13.81
N LYS A 158 27.12 -6.73 -13.76
CA LYS A 158 28.20 -6.70 -14.76
C LYS A 158 29.08 -7.96 -14.70
N LYS A 159 29.35 -8.47 -13.48
CA LYS A 159 30.16 -9.68 -13.26
C LYS A 159 29.37 -10.96 -13.55
N HIS A 160 28.05 -10.92 -13.39
CA HIS A 160 27.14 -12.05 -13.57
C HIS A 160 26.03 -11.66 -14.56
N PRO A 161 26.36 -11.47 -15.85
CA PRO A 161 25.37 -11.06 -16.83
C PRO A 161 24.28 -12.12 -16.99
N VAL A 162 23.03 -11.69 -16.90
CA VAL A 162 21.87 -12.53 -17.23
C VAL A 162 21.76 -12.69 -18.75
N LYS A 163 21.28 -13.85 -19.21
CA LYS A 163 21.03 -14.07 -20.63
C LYS A 163 19.91 -13.15 -21.11
N LEU A 164 20.22 -12.29 -22.09
CA LEU A 164 19.23 -11.50 -22.80
C LEU A 164 18.81 -12.24 -24.07
N GLY A 165 17.50 -12.29 -24.35
CA GLY A 165 16.99 -12.85 -25.59
C GLY A 165 17.50 -12.05 -26.78
N ALA A 166 17.92 -12.75 -27.85
CA ALA A 166 18.32 -12.09 -29.09
C ALA A 166 17.11 -11.42 -29.74
N TRP A 167 17.30 -10.20 -30.23
CA TRP A 167 16.29 -9.49 -31.02
C TRP A 167 16.51 -9.77 -32.51
N SER A 168 15.46 -10.22 -33.18
CA SER A 168 15.46 -10.43 -34.64
C SER A 168 14.91 -9.18 -35.34
N PRO A 169 15.52 -8.74 -36.45
CA PRO A 169 14.98 -7.66 -37.26
C PRO A 169 13.64 -8.01 -37.93
N GLU A 170 13.28 -9.29 -37.97
CA GLU A 170 11.97 -9.80 -38.43
C GLU A 170 10.90 -9.83 -37.33
N SER A 171 11.21 -9.32 -36.11
CA SER A 171 10.25 -9.25 -35.02
C SER A 171 9.00 -8.44 -35.40
N LYS A 172 7.82 -9.07 -35.27
CA LYS A 172 6.52 -8.42 -35.51
C LYS A 172 5.90 -7.82 -34.25
N THR A 173 6.57 -7.96 -33.10
CA THR A 173 6.10 -7.36 -31.84
C THR A 173 6.07 -5.85 -31.98
N HIS A 174 4.91 -5.25 -31.74
CA HIS A 174 4.71 -3.81 -31.75
C HIS A 174 3.70 -3.44 -30.66
N VAL A 175 3.73 -2.18 -30.23
CA VAL A 175 2.67 -1.62 -29.39
C VAL A 175 1.56 -1.14 -30.31
N SER A 176 0.32 -1.53 -30.00
CA SER A 176 -0.88 -0.96 -30.61
C SER A 176 -1.63 -0.17 -29.55
N HIS A 177 -2.02 1.06 -29.87
CA HIS A 177 -2.74 1.97 -28.98
C HIS A 177 -3.82 2.72 -29.75
N MET A 178 -4.75 3.35 -29.03
CA MET A 178 -5.82 4.14 -29.65
C MET A 178 -5.23 5.32 -30.43
N THR A 179 -5.84 5.65 -31.57
CA THR A 179 -5.48 6.79 -32.43
C THR A 179 -6.43 7.98 -32.27
N GLY A 180 -7.39 7.88 -31.33
CA GLY A 180 -8.38 8.89 -31.00
C GLY A 180 -9.35 8.38 -29.95
N GLY A 181 -9.97 9.28 -29.19
CA GLY A 181 -11.02 8.95 -28.21
C GLY A 181 -10.53 8.37 -26.87
N ASP A 182 -9.23 8.40 -26.59
CA ASP A 182 -8.68 8.05 -25.28
C ASP A 182 -8.45 9.30 -24.40
N PHE A 183 -7.91 9.09 -23.20
CA PHE A 183 -7.57 10.18 -22.28
C PHE A 183 -6.55 11.17 -22.87
N TYR A 184 -5.57 10.69 -23.63
CA TYR A 184 -4.54 11.56 -24.22
C TYR A 184 -5.14 12.54 -25.22
N HIS A 185 -6.04 12.07 -26.09
CA HIS A 185 -6.67 12.90 -27.11
C HIS A 185 -7.72 13.88 -26.54
N SER A 186 -8.29 13.58 -25.37
CA SER A 186 -9.36 14.36 -24.75
C SER A 186 -8.91 15.19 -23.54
N GLU A 187 -7.62 15.14 -23.19
CA GLU A 187 -7.08 15.85 -22.04
C GLU A 187 -7.30 17.38 -22.17
N LYS A 188 -7.87 17.96 -21.12
CA LYS A 188 -7.91 19.41 -20.91
C LYS A 188 -7.29 19.69 -19.55
N SER A 189 -6.36 20.65 -19.50
CA SER A 189 -5.65 21.01 -18.29
C SER A 189 -5.62 22.53 -18.11
N THR A 190 -5.66 22.98 -16.86
CA THR A 190 -5.54 24.40 -16.50
C THR A 190 -4.83 24.53 -15.16
N THR A 191 -4.13 25.65 -14.95
CA THR A 191 -3.49 25.97 -13.67
C THR A 191 -4.42 26.88 -12.85
N VAL A 192 -4.68 26.49 -11.60
CA VAL A 192 -5.58 27.22 -10.71
C VAL A 192 -4.76 28.24 -9.89
N ALA A 193 -5.04 29.53 -10.06
CA ALA A 193 -4.24 30.61 -9.49
C ALA A 193 -4.49 30.89 -8.00
N LYS A 194 -5.64 30.49 -7.46
CA LYS A 194 -6.06 30.70 -6.07
C LYS A 194 -6.84 29.48 -5.57
N ALA A 195 -6.82 29.22 -4.26
CA ALA A 195 -7.67 28.19 -3.65
C ALA A 195 -9.13 28.34 -4.13
N THR A 196 -9.69 27.26 -4.68
CA THR A 196 -10.98 27.26 -5.36
C THR A 196 -11.65 25.92 -5.14
N ASP A 197 -12.96 25.94 -4.86
CA ASP A 197 -13.78 24.73 -4.84
C ASP A 197 -14.36 24.47 -6.22
N VAL A 198 -14.33 23.22 -6.67
CA VAL A 198 -14.86 22.82 -7.99
C VAL A 198 -15.97 21.79 -7.80
N LYS A 199 -16.95 21.82 -8.70
CA LYS A 199 -18.01 20.82 -8.80
C LYS A 199 -17.90 20.12 -10.15
N PHE A 200 -17.82 18.80 -10.13
CA PHE A 200 -17.98 17.98 -11.31
C PHE A 200 -19.46 17.59 -11.41
N GLU A 201 -20.12 18.01 -12.47
CA GLU A 201 -21.51 17.66 -12.75
C GLU A 201 -21.66 17.16 -14.18
N PHE A 202 -22.49 16.14 -14.35
CA PHE A 202 -22.93 15.67 -15.66
C PHE A 202 -24.26 16.38 -15.98
N VAL A 203 -24.33 17.03 -17.14
CA VAL A 203 -25.51 17.74 -17.64
C VAL A 203 -25.88 17.12 -18.97
N ASP A 204 -27.12 16.63 -19.08
CA ASP A 204 -27.69 16.03 -20.29
C ASP A 204 -27.99 17.07 -21.38
#